data_AF-A0A380K8U5-F1
#
_entry.id   AF-A0A380K8U5-F1
#
_cell.length_a   1.000
_cell.length_b   1.000
_cell.length_c   1.000
_cell.angle_alpha   90.00
_cell.angle_beta   90.00
_cell.angle_gamma   90.00
#
_symmetry.space_group_name_H-M   'P 1'
#
loop_
_entity.id
_entity.type
_entity.pdbx_description
1 polymer ?
#
loop_
_entity_poly.entity_id
_entity_poly.type
_entity_poly.pdbx_seq_one_letter_code
_entity_poly.pdbx_strand_id
1 'polypeptide(L)'
;MANEHNLIPIQGRNKQEIQDMGRKGGLASGRARRQKAELRQAFQTLLTAEVNNEQMKALLVNLGYEPTNEMALALVILQKALNGDIRAFGQIRDIIGESGGVEITR
;
A
#
# COMPACT_ATOMS: atom_id res chain seq x y z
N MET A 1 -15.55 24.52 -20.77
CA MET A 1 -15.40 23.69 -19.54
C MET A 1 -16.01 22.33 -19.80
N ALA A 2 -15.46 21.25 -19.21
CA ALA A 2 -16.08 19.93 -19.27
C ALA A 2 -17.29 19.88 -18.31
N ASN A 3 -18.46 19.43 -18.78
CA ASN A 3 -19.67 19.23 -17.99
C ASN A 3 -20.35 17.91 -18.38
N GLU A 4 -21.38 17.50 -17.66
CA GLU A 4 -22.12 16.24 -17.86
C GLU A 4 -22.75 16.14 -19.24
N HIS A 5 -23.14 17.29 -19.81
CA HIS A 5 -23.70 17.40 -21.15
C HIS A 5 -22.67 17.19 -22.27
N ASN A 6 -21.37 17.20 -21.96
CA ASN A 6 -20.29 16.94 -22.92
C ASN A 6 -19.83 15.47 -22.95
N LEU A 7 -20.44 14.59 -22.14
CA LEU A 7 -20.08 13.17 -22.08
C LEU A 7 -21.00 12.34 -22.97
N ILE A 8 -20.41 11.55 -23.87
CA ILE A 8 -21.15 10.55 -24.64
C ILE A 8 -21.28 9.27 -23.79
N PRO A 9 -22.49 8.74 -23.54
CA PRO A 9 -22.66 7.47 -22.83
C PRO A 9 -22.17 6.29 -23.67
N ILE A 10 -21.81 5.16 -23.03
CA ILE A 10 -21.29 3.97 -23.74
C ILE A 10 -22.29 3.45 -24.77
N GLN A 11 -23.59 3.52 -24.46
CA GLN A 11 -24.69 3.11 -25.33
C GLN A 11 -24.78 3.96 -26.62
N GLY A 12 -24.24 5.18 -26.60
CA GLY A 12 -24.20 6.07 -27.76
C GLY A 12 -22.94 5.93 -28.62
N ARG A 13 -22.05 4.98 -28.32
CA ARG A 13 -20.79 4.74 -29.05
C ARG A 13 -20.87 3.55 -29.98
N ASN A 14 -20.04 3.55 -31.02
CA ASN A 14 -19.95 2.40 -31.90
C ASN A 14 -19.17 1.24 -31.24
N LYS A 15 -19.35 0.02 -31.76
CA LYS A 15 -18.74 -1.20 -31.20
C LYS A 15 -17.21 -1.13 -31.17
N GLN A 16 -16.58 -0.47 -32.12
CA GLN A 16 -15.13 -0.39 -32.25
C GLN A 16 -14.52 0.55 -31.21
N GLU A 17 -15.15 1.70 -30.95
CA GLU A 17 -14.79 2.65 -29.90
C GLU A 17 -14.85 1.99 -28.52
N ILE A 18 -15.91 1.21 -28.24
CA ILE A 18 -16.08 0.49 -26.98
C ILE A 18 -14.95 -0.53 -26.79
N GLN A 19 -14.60 -1.28 -27.84
CA GLN A 19 -13.49 -2.24 -27.79
C GLN A 19 -12.15 -1.55 -27.57
N ASP A 20 -11.88 -0.45 -28.26
CA ASP A 20 -10.63 0.30 -28.13
C ASP A 20 -10.49 0.93 -26.74
N MET A 21 -11.58 1.47 -26.19
CA MET A 21 -11.65 1.95 -24.81
C MET A 21 -11.37 0.82 -23.81
N GLY A 22 -12.03 -0.34 -23.97
CA GLY A 22 -11.81 -1.51 -23.12
C GLY A 22 -10.37 -2.00 -23.17
N ARG A 23 -9.77 -2.06 -24.36
CA ARG A 23 -8.37 -2.43 -24.54
C ARG A 23 -7.43 -1.45 -23.83
N LYS A 24 -7.64 -0.14 -24.02
CA LYS A 24 -6.85 0.91 -23.35
C LYS A 24 -6.96 0.81 -21.83
N GLY A 25 -8.18 0.64 -21.30
CA GLY A 25 -8.43 0.48 -19.87
C GLY A 25 -7.78 -0.78 -19.29
N GLY A 26 -7.92 -1.92 -19.98
CA GLY A 26 -7.29 -3.18 -19.58
C GLY A 26 -5.76 -3.12 -19.56
N LEU A 27 -5.16 -2.48 -20.57
CA LEU A 27 -3.71 -2.26 -20.63
C LEU A 27 -3.23 -1.33 -19.49
N ALA A 28 -3.93 -0.23 -19.25
CA ALA A 28 -3.59 0.71 -18.18
C ALA A 28 -3.71 0.05 -16.80
N SER A 29 -4.81 -0.65 -16.54
CA SER A 29 -5.03 -1.42 -15.31
C SER A 29 -3.98 -2.52 -15.14
N GLY A 30 -3.63 -3.24 -16.22
CA GLY A 30 -2.57 -4.23 -16.21
C GLY A 30 -1.21 -3.66 -15.81
N ARG A 31 -0.83 -2.50 -16.39
CA ARG A 31 0.40 -1.78 -16.02
C ARG A 31 0.39 -1.36 -14.56
N ALA A 32 -0.70 -0.77 -14.08
CA ALA A 32 -0.83 -0.35 -12.68
C ALA A 32 -0.72 -1.52 -11.71
N ARG A 33 -1.36 -2.67 -12.02
CA ARG A 33 -1.27 -3.89 -11.20
C ARG A 33 0.16 -4.44 -11.14
N ARG A 34 0.89 -4.43 -12.26
CA ARG A 34 2.31 -4.86 -12.31
C ARG A 34 3.21 -3.93 -11.50
N GLN A 35 3.09 -2.62 -11.69
CA GLN A 35 3.83 -1.64 -10.89
C GLN A 35 3.57 -1.81 -9.39
N LYS A 36 2.30 -2.04 -8.98
CA LYS A 36 1.98 -2.31 -7.57
C LYS A 36 2.63 -3.60 -7.08
N ALA A 37 2.72 -4.64 -7.91
CA ALA A 37 3.37 -5.90 -7.55
C ALA A 37 4.89 -5.76 -7.42
N GLU A 38 5.54 -5.08 -8.36
CA GLU A 38 6.97 -4.76 -8.32
C GLU A 38 7.30 -3.94 -7.08
N LEU A 39 6.49 -2.93 -6.77
CA LEU A 39 6.67 -2.11 -5.57
C LEU A 39 6.55 -2.94 -4.29
N ARG A 40 5.56 -3.85 -4.21
CA ARG A 40 5.42 -4.78 -3.07
C ARG A 40 6.67 -5.64 -2.90
N GLN A 41 7.22 -6.19 -3.99
CA GLN A 41 8.45 -6.98 -3.92
C GLN A 41 9.64 -6.15 -3.45
N ALA A 42 9.81 -4.93 -3.97
CA ALA A 42 10.86 -4.03 -3.55
C ALA A 42 10.76 -3.69 -2.05
N PHE A 43 9.55 -3.38 -1.56
CA PHE A 43 9.33 -3.14 -0.14
C PHE A 43 9.62 -4.37 0.72
N GLN A 44 9.21 -5.56 0.28
CA GLN A 44 9.51 -6.79 1.04
C GLN A 44 11.02 -6.95 1.23
N THR A 45 11.81 -6.76 0.17
CA THR A 45 13.28 -6.83 0.26
C THR A 45 13.83 -5.80 1.23
N LEU A 46 13.34 -4.55 1.17
CA LEU A 46 13.78 -3.49 2.08
C LEU A 46 13.42 -3.78 3.54
N LEU A 47 12.22 -4.31 3.80
CA LEU A 47 11.73 -4.64 5.14
C LEU A 47 12.53 -5.78 5.78
N THR A 48 12.88 -6.80 4.98
CA THR A 48 13.70 -7.93 5.44
C THR A 48 15.19 -7.60 5.58
N ALA A 49 15.66 -6.51 4.95
CA ALA A 49 17.05 -6.10 5.06
C ALA A 49 17.38 -5.63 6.48
N GLU A 50 18.66 -5.76 6.82
CA GLU A 50 19.18 -5.31 8.10
C GLU A 50 19.09 -3.78 8.24
N VAL A 51 18.89 -3.31 9.47
CA VAL A 51 18.84 -1.89 9.79
C VAL A 51 20.22 -1.27 9.70
N ASN A 52 20.35 -0.19 8.92
CA ASN A 52 21.61 0.55 8.78
C ASN A 52 21.95 1.44 9.99
N ASN A 53 20.96 1.74 10.83
CA ASN A 53 21.17 2.55 12.04
C ASN A 53 21.69 1.67 13.17
N GLU A 54 22.95 1.87 13.55
CA GLU A 54 23.64 1.06 14.58
C GLU A 54 22.98 1.14 15.97
N GLN A 55 22.43 2.30 16.35
CA GLN A 55 21.74 2.44 17.64
C GLN A 55 20.45 1.62 17.67
N MET A 56 19.66 1.68 16.59
CA MET A 56 18.43 0.91 16.45
C MET A 56 18.72 -0.58 16.37
N LYS A 57 19.78 -0.98 15.64
CA LYS A 57 20.26 -2.36 15.58
C LYS A 57 20.59 -2.89 16.97
N ALA A 58 21.40 -2.16 17.74
CA ALA A 58 21.74 -2.54 19.11
C ALA A 58 20.51 -2.64 20.02
N LEU A 59 19.56 -1.70 19.90
CA LEU A 59 18.32 -1.72 20.66
C LEU A 59 17.49 -2.97 20.36
N LEU A 60 17.32 -3.32 19.08
CA LEU A 60 16.57 -4.52 18.67
C LEU A 60 17.22 -5.81 19.18
N VAL A 61 18.53 -5.93 19.05
CA VAL A 61 19.28 -7.09 19.57
C VAL A 61 19.17 -7.19 21.09
N ASN A 62 19.28 -6.07 21.82
CA ASN A 62 19.12 -6.05 23.28
C ASN A 62 17.71 -6.45 23.72
N LEU A 63 16.69 -6.19 22.89
CA LEU A 63 15.31 -6.62 23.13
C LEU A 63 15.05 -8.07 22.70
N GLY A 64 16.03 -8.76 22.10
CA GLY A 64 15.91 -10.15 21.64
C GLY A 64 15.26 -10.30 20.26
N TYR A 65 15.25 -9.24 19.45
CA TYR A 65 14.69 -9.26 18.09
C TYR A 65 15.78 -9.22 17.02
N GLU A 66 15.43 -9.73 15.82
CA GLU A 66 16.27 -9.56 14.64
C GLU A 66 16.32 -8.08 14.22
N PRO A 67 17.49 -7.53 13.88
CA PRO A 67 17.66 -6.12 13.54
C PRO A 67 17.23 -5.81 12.11
N THR A 68 16.01 -6.16 11.72
CA THR A 68 15.42 -5.90 10.40
C THR A 68 14.70 -4.55 10.35
N ASN A 69 14.61 -3.95 9.15
CA ASN A 69 13.90 -2.68 8.96
C ASN A 69 12.42 -2.79 9.34
N GLU A 70 11.81 -3.96 9.13
CA GLU A 70 10.44 -4.25 9.59
C GLU A 70 10.30 -4.11 11.11
N MET A 71 11.20 -4.72 11.88
CA MET A 71 11.13 -4.66 13.34
C MET A 71 11.44 -3.26 13.87
N ALA A 72 12.39 -2.55 13.25
CA ALA A 72 12.64 -1.14 13.57
C ALA A 72 11.40 -0.27 13.34
N LEU A 73 10.71 -0.48 12.22
CA LEU A 73 9.47 0.23 11.92
C LEU A 73 8.38 -0.09 12.95
N ALA A 74 8.19 -1.37 13.29
CA ALA A 74 7.24 -1.81 14.32
C ALA A 74 7.48 -1.12 15.66
N LEU A 75 8.74 -1.04 16.10
CA LEU A 75 9.12 -0.38 17.35
C LEU A 75 8.79 1.12 17.34
N VAL A 76 9.07 1.82 16.23
CA VAL A 76 8.75 3.25 16.08
C VAL A 76 7.24 3.50 16.09
N ILE A 77 6.44 2.63 15.45
CA ILE A 77 4.98 2.74 15.48
C ILE A 77 4.47 2.54 16.90
N LEU A 78 4.95 1.51 17.59
CA LEU A 78 4.56 1.23 18.97
C LEU A 78 4.87 2.44 19.88
N GLN A 79 6.07 3.01 19.75
CA GLN A 79 6.45 4.23 20.48
C GLN A 79 5.52 5.40 20.19
N LYS A 80 5.16 5.64 18.92
CA LYS A 80 4.21 6.70 18.54
C LYS A 80 2.80 6.45 19.09
N ALA A 81 2.33 5.21 19.04
CA ALA A 81 1.02 4.83 19.57
C ALA A 81 0.96 5.02 21.10
N LEU A 82 2.01 4.61 21.83
CA LEU A 82 2.15 4.84 23.26
C LEU A 82 2.18 6.34 23.61
N ASN A 83 2.74 7.17 22.72
CA ASN A 83 2.75 8.62 22.85
C ASN A 83 1.45 9.30 22.36
N GLY A 84 0.41 8.54 22.02
CA GLY A 84 -0.91 9.04 21.67
C GLY A 84 -1.15 9.36 20.18
N ASP A 85 -0.23 9.03 19.28
CA ASP A 85 -0.39 9.25 17.83
C ASP A 85 -0.82 7.95 17.11
N ILE A 86 -2.12 7.66 17.18
CA ILE A 86 -2.75 6.41 16.69
C ILE A 86 -2.83 6.36 15.15
N ARG A 87 -2.58 7.46 14.44
CA ARG A 87 -2.82 7.57 12.98
C ARG A 87 -1.85 6.72 12.14
N ALA A 88 -0.64 6.47 12.62
CA ALA A 88 0.37 5.70 11.89
C ALA A 88 0.07 4.19 11.83
N PHE A 89 -0.64 3.66 12.83
CA PHE A 89 -0.95 2.23 12.92
C PHE A 89 -1.96 1.77 11.83
N GLY A 90 -2.99 2.58 11.59
CA GLY A 90 -4.01 2.26 10.58
C GLY A 90 -3.45 2.19 9.16
N GLN A 91 -2.53 3.10 8.80
CA GLN A 91 -1.95 3.16 7.46
C GLN A 91 -1.07 1.95 7.13
N ILE A 92 -0.39 1.39 8.13
CA ILE A 92 0.53 0.27 7.92
C ILE A 92 -0.22 -1.05 7.76
N ARG A 93 -1.32 -1.22 8.51
CA ARG A 93 -2.26 -2.35 8.33
C ARG A 93 -2.86 -2.38 6.92
N ASP A 94 -3.25 -1.22 6.40
CA ASP A 94 -3.84 -1.11 5.05
C ASP A 94 -2.81 -1.41 3.94
N ILE A 95 -1.52 -1.13 4.17
CA ILE A 95 -0.42 -1.41 3.24
C ILE A 95 -0.03 -2.89 3.24
N ILE A 96 -0.03 -3.55 4.39
CA ILE A 96 0.34 -4.98 4.55
C ILE A 96 -0.78 -5.91 4.04
N GLY A 97 -1.99 -5.39 3.82
CA GLY A 97 -3.09 -6.17 3.26
C GLY A 97 -3.82 -7.03 4.30
N GLU A 98 -3.60 -6.78 5.59
CA GLU A 98 -4.49 -7.25 6.66
C GLU A 98 -5.77 -6.40 6.69
N SER A 99 -6.47 -6.35 5.57
CA SER A 99 -7.86 -5.90 5.48
C SER A 99 -8.77 -7.02 5.99
N GLY A 100 -8.49 -7.57 7.17
CA GLY A 100 -9.47 -8.32 7.94
C GLY A 100 -10.45 -7.30 8.49
N GLY A 101 -11.62 -7.19 7.86
CA GLY A 101 -12.66 -6.27 8.26
C GLY A 101 -12.93 -6.39 9.75
N VAL A 102 -12.78 -5.29 10.48
CA VAL A 102 -13.42 -5.18 11.78
C VAL A 102 -14.91 -5.15 11.48
N GLU A 103 -15.58 -6.29 11.60
CA GLU A 103 -17.02 -6.32 11.82
C GLU A 103 -17.27 -5.52 13.09
N ILE A 104 -17.61 -4.25 12.92
CA ILE A 104 -18.22 -3.47 13.98
C ILE A 104 -19.64 -4.04 14.08
N THR A 105 -19.79 -5.06 14.93
CA THR A 105 -21.10 -5.52 15.38
C THR A 105 -21.80 -4.32 16.02
N ARG A 106 -22.90 -3.87 15.41
CA ARG A 106 -23.92 -3.07 16.06
C ARG A 106 -25.11 -3.95 16.32
#